data_AF-A0A525L119-F1
#
_entry.id   AF-A0A525L119-F1
#
_cell.length_a   1.000
_cell.length_b   1.000
_cell.length_c   1.000
_cell.angle_alpha   90.00
_cell.angle_beta   90.00
_cell.angle_gamma   90.00
#
_symmetry.space_group_name_H-M   'P 1'
#
loop_
_entity.id
_entity.type
_entity.pdbx_description
1 polymer ?
#
loop_
_entity_poly.entity_id
_entity_poly.type
_entity_poly.pdbx_seq_one_letter_code
_entity_poly.pdbx_strand_id
1 'polypeptide(L)'
;MLRHELLQEQAASLGRQGEKMEQALAALAASDAEGRGAALKMAADAVWCFLVQREVMGFRDRATVIAQYGIPREVMNRIGAR
;
A
#
# COMPACT_ATOMS: atom_id res chain seq x y z
N MET A 1 -25.77 -6.36 15.49
CA MET A 1 -24.44 -6.96 15.78
C MET A 1 -23.60 -7.10 14.51
N LEU A 2 -24.05 -7.80 13.47
CA LEU A 2 -23.26 -8.02 12.22
C LEU A 2 -22.58 -6.78 11.62
N ARG A 3 -23.26 -5.63 11.51
CA ARG A 3 -22.68 -4.43 10.88
C ARG A 3 -21.48 -3.88 11.66
N HIS A 4 -21.49 -3.96 12.98
CA HIS A 4 -20.40 -3.45 13.80
C HIS A 4 -19.16 -4.35 13.72
N GLU A 5 -19.35 -5.67 13.75
CA GLU A 5 -18.27 -6.65 13.62
C GLU A 5 -17.61 -6.58 12.24
N LEU A 6 -18.41 -6.47 11.17
CA LEU A 6 -17.89 -6.30 9.82
C LEU A 6 -17.06 -5.01 9.67
N LEU A 7 -17.50 -3.91 10.27
CA LEU A 7 -16.76 -2.64 10.27
C LEU A 7 -15.43 -2.75 11.03
N GLN A 8 -15.42 -3.44 12.18
CA GLN A 8 -14.20 -3.69 12.95
C GLN A 8 -13.21 -4.57 12.19
N GLU A 9 -13.68 -5.63 11.56
CA GLU A 9 -12.84 -6.52 10.75
C GLU A 9 -12.26 -5.81 9.54
N GLN A 10 -13.07 -4.97 8.87
CA GLN A 10 -12.64 -4.12 7.77
C GLN A 10 -11.57 -3.11 8.20
N ALA A 11 -11.76 -2.43 9.32
CA ALA A 11 -10.78 -1.49 9.87
C ALA A 11 -9.47 -2.20 10.24
N ALA A 12 -9.53 -3.35 10.90
CA ALA A 12 -8.35 -4.14 11.25
C ALA A 12 -7.63 -4.66 9.99
N SER A 13 -8.36 -5.07 8.96
CA SER A 13 -7.78 -5.48 7.68
C SER A 13 -7.06 -4.32 7.00
N LEU A 14 -7.66 -3.13 6.97
CA LEU A 14 -7.03 -1.93 6.40
C LEU A 14 -5.75 -1.54 7.14
N GLY A 15 -5.77 -1.58 8.48
CA GLY A 15 -4.59 -1.32 9.32
C GLY A 15 -3.42 -2.24 8.97
N ARG A 16 -3.68 -3.56 8.90
CA ARG A 16 -2.65 -4.54 8.50
C ARG A 16 -2.11 -4.32 7.09
N GLN A 17 -2.93 -3.86 6.15
CA GLN A 17 -2.46 -3.54 4.80
C GLN A 17 -1.59 -2.28 4.79
N GLY A 18 -1.93 -1.28 5.61
CA GLY A 18 -1.10 -0.09 5.81
C GLY A 18 0.28 -0.45 6.37
N GLU A 19 0.33 -1.24 7.44
CA GLU A 19 1.59 -1.71 8.05
C GLU A 19 2.47 -2.46 7.05
N LYS A 20 1.88 -3.36 6.25
CA LYS A 20 2.62 -4.10 5.21
C LYS A 20 3.17 -3.19 4.12
N MET A 21 2.39 -2.19 3.71
CA MET A 21 2.82 -1.19 2.74
C MET A 21 4.01 -0.39 3.28
N GLU A 22 3.93 0.11 4.51
CA GLU A 22 5.01 0.87 5.14
C GLU A 22 6.29 0.05 5.27
N GLN A 23 6.18 -1.21 5.69
CA GLN A 23 7.33 -2.14 5.76
C GLN A 23 7.97 -2.38 4.39
N ALA A 24 7.16 -2.56 3.34
CA ALA A 24 7.66 -2.78 2.00
C ALA A 24 8.35 -1.52 1.42
N LEU A 25 7.81 -0.33 1.71
CA LEU A 25 8.44 0.95 1.34
C LEU A 25 9.78 1.15 2.07
N ALA A 26 9.83 0.83 3.37
CA ALA A 26 11.07 0.88 4.14
C ALA A 26 12.11 -0.11 3.60
N ALA A 27 11.70 -1.34 3.26
CA ALA A 27 12.57 -2.34 2.65
C ALA A 27 13.12 -1.88 1.28
N LEU A 28 12.29 -1.23 0.45
CA LEU A 28 12.74 -0.62 -0.79
C LEU A 28 13.77 0.49 -0.54
N ALA A 29 13.53 1.36 0.43
CA ALA A 29 14.46 2.43 0.79
C ALA A 29 15.82 1.90 1.29
N ALA A 30 15.81 0.77 2.00
CA ALA A 30 17.01 0.11 2.52
C ALA A 30 17.70 -0.85 1.53
N SER A 31 17.08 -1.15 0.38
CA SER A 31 17.61 -2.11 -0.59
C SER A 31 18.84 -1.60 -1.33
N ASP A 32 19.80 -2.49 -1.58
CA ASP A 32 20.94 -2.25 -2.46
C ASP A 32 20.57 -2.48 -3.94
N ALA A 33 21.52 -2.22 -4.85
CA ALA A 33 21.26 -2.30 -6.29
C ALA A 33 20.79 -3.69 -6.76
N GLU A 34 21.27 -4.76 -6.12
CA GLU A 34 20.95 -6.15 -6.48
C GLU A 34 19.54 -6.53 -5.98
N GLY A 35 19.18 -6.15 -4.75
CA GLY A 35 17.87 -6.42 -4.15
C GLY A 35 16.76 -5.44 -4.55
N ARG A 36 17.12 -4.27 -5.10
CA ARG A 36 16.17 -3.19 -5.40
C ARG A 36 15.03 -3.58 -6.31
N GLY A 37 15.28 -4.41 -7.32
CA GLY A 37 14.24 -4.85 -8.25
C GLY A 37 13.15 -5.67 -7.57
N ALA A 38 13.53 -6.57 -6.67
CA ALA A 38 12.60 -7.38 -5.89
C ALA A 38 11.85 -6.54 -4.86
N ALA A 39 12.55 -5.66 -4.14
CA ALA A 39 11.95 -4.76 -3.17
C ALA A 39 10.95 -3.79 -3.83
N LEU A 40 11.26 -3.28 -5.03
CA LEU A 40 10.36 -2.42 -5.79
C LEU A 40 9.07 -3.14 -6.19
N LYS A 41 9.17 -4.42 -6.59
CA LYS A 41 8.00 -5.24 -6.89
C LYS A 41 7.13 -5.45 -5.64
N MET A 42 7.74 -5.78 -4.51
CA MET A 42 7.01 -5.95 -3.25
C MET A 42 6.33 -4.67 -2.79
N ALA A 43 7.01 -3.53 -2.87
CA ALA A 43 6.45 -2.23 -2.55
C ALA A 43 5.26 -1.88 -3.47
N ALA A 44 5.38 -2.11 -4.78
CA ALA A 44 4.29 -1.89 -5.74
C ALA A 44 3.06 -2.76 -5.43
N ASP A 45 3.27 -4.02 -5.07
CA ASP A 45 2.18 -4.94 -4.73
C ASP A 45 1.47 -4.53 -3.44
N ALA A 46 2.23 -4.16 -2.40
CA ALA A 46 1.67 -3.72 -1.13
C ALA A 46 0.91 -2.38 -1.27
N VAL A 47 1.48 -1.41 -1.99
CA VAL A 47 0.80 -0.13 -2.27
C VAL A 47 -0.47 -0.35 -3.08
N TRP A 48 -0.45 -1.19 -4.12
CA TRP A 48 -1.66 -1.49 -4.89
C TRP A 48 -2.77 -2.09 -4.04
N CYS A 49 -2.45 -3.13 -3.24
CA CYS A 49 -3.41 -3.76 -2.34
C CYS A 49 -4.03 -2.77 -1.35
N PHE A 50 -3.20 -1.89 -0.76
CA PHE A 50 -3.69 -0.87 0.15
C PHE A 50 -4.62 0.14 -0.53
N LEU A 51 -4.24 0.65 -1.72
CA LEU A 51 -5.07 1.59 -2.48
C LEU A 51 -6.42 0.98 -2.89
N VAL A 52 -6.42 -0.26 -3.40
CA VAL A 52 -7.66 -0.96 -3.77
C VAL A 52 -8.56 -1.16 -2.56
N GLN A 53 -8.01 -1.58 -1.42
CA GLN A 53 -8.79 -1.78 -0.19
C GLN A 53 -9.45 -0.47 0.27
N ARG A 54 -8.73 0.65 0.18
CA ARG A 54 -9.28 1.99 0.47
C ARG A 54 -10.43 2.35 -0.45
N GLU A 55 -10.32 2.07 -1.74
CA GLU A 55 -11.39 2.36 -2.70
C GLU A 55 -12.66 1.54 -2.48
N VAL A 56 -12.51 0.26 -2.14
CA VAL A 56 -13.62 -0.63 -1.76
C VAL A 56 -14.38 -0.06 -0.56
N MET A 57 -13.67 0.59 0.37
CA MET A 57 -14.25 1.25 1.54
C MET A 57 -14.74 2.69 1.26
N GLY A 58 -14.62 3.18 0.01
CA GLY A 58 -15.07 4.51 -0.41
C GLY A 58 -14.02 5.62 -0.27
N PHE A 59 -12.80 5.32 0.17
CA PHE A 59 -11.71 6.29 0.32
C PHE A 59 -10.90 6.43 -0.98
N ARG A 60 -11.31 7.34 -1.87
CA ARG A 60 -10.78 7.43 -3.24
C ARG A 60 -9.69 8.49 -3.47
N ASP A 61 -9.34 9.28 -2.46
CA ASP A 61 -8.31 10.31 -2.59
C ASP A 61 -6.90 9.69 -2.60
N ARG A 62 -6.49 9.19 -3.77
CA ARG A 62 -5.18 8.57 -3.98
C ARG A 62 -4.03 9.58 -3.87
N ALA A 63 -4.23 10.82 -4.31
CA ALA A 63 -3.18 11.83 -4.33
C ALA A 63 -2.72 12.18 -2.92
N THR A 64 -3.66 12.41 -2.00
CA THR A 64 -3.36 12.66 -0.59
C THR A 64 -2.64 11.48 0.05
N VAL A 65 -3.04 10.24 -0.25
CA VAL A 65 -2.39 9.03 0.28
C VAL A 65 -0.95 8.91 -0.20
N ILE A 66 -0.70 9.12 -1.49
CA ILE A 66 0.65 9.09 -2.07
C ILE A 66 1.55 10.11 -1.36
N ALA A 67 1.06 11.32 -1.12
CA ALA A 67 1.80 12.35 -0.41
C ALA A 67 2.03 11.99 1.07
N GLN A 68 0.99 11.52 1.77
CA GLN A 68 1.04 11.17 3.19
C GLN A 68 2.06 10.07 3.49
N TYR A 69 2.12 9.03 2.66
CA TYR A 69 3.02 7.90 2.84
C TYR A 69 4.35 8.05 2.10
N GLY A 70 4.56 9.17 1.41
CA GLY A 70 5.78 9.42 0.64
C GLY A 70 6.06 8.35 -0.42
N ILE A 71 5.02 7.81 -1.08
CA ILE A 71 5.16 6.69 -2.00
C ILE A 71 6.07 7.11 -3.19
N PRO A 72 7.21 6.43 -3.41
CA PRO A 72 8.14 6.80 -4.48
C PRO A 72 7.51 6.68 -5.87
N ARG A 73 7.90 7.58 -6.77
CA ARG A 73 7.37 7.60 -8.15
C ARG A 73 7.65 6.30 -8.91
N GLU A 74 8.79 5.65 -8.68
CA GLU A 74 9.12 4.35 -9.26
C GLU A 74 8.12 3.24 -8.87
N VAL A 75 7.58 3.30 -7.65
CA VAL A 75 6.55 2.36 -7.16
C VAL A 75 5.25 2.60 -7.93
N MET A 76 4.84 3.86 -8.07
CA MET A 76 3.64 4.23 -8.84
C MET A 76 3.76 3.88 -10.33
N ASN A 77 4.93 4.12 -10.93
CA ASN A 77 5.21 3.73 -12.32
C ASN A 77 5.09 2.21 -12.50
N ARG A 78 5.56 1.42 -11.51
CA ARG A 78 5.48 -0.04 -11.56
C ARG A 78 4.05 -0.57 -11.49
N ILE A 79 3.18 0.09 -10.72
CA ILE A 79 1.75 -0.22 -10.63
C ILE A 79 1.05 0.04 -11.97
N GLY A 80 1.33 1.17 -12.61
CA GLY A 80 0.70 1.57 -13.87
C GLY A 80 1.21 0.82 -15.12
N ALA A 81 2.36 0.15 -15.02
CA ALA A 81 2.97 -0.65 -16.11
C ALA A 81 2.56 -2.14 -16.07
N ARG A 82 1.48 -2.49 -15.36
CA ARG A 82 0.92 -3.84 -15.30
C ARG A 82 -0.16 -4.07 -16.33
#